data_AF-A0A951KD65-F1
#
_entry.id   AF-A0A951KD65-F1
#
_cell.length_a   1.000
_cell.length_b   1.000
_cell.length_c   1.000
_cell.angle_alpha   90.00
_cell.angle_beta   90.00
_cell.angle_gamma   90.00
#
_symmetry.space_group_name_H-M   'P 1'
#
loop_
_entity.id
_entity.type
_entity.pdbx_description
1 polymer ?
#
loop_
_entity_poly.entity_id
_entity_poly.type
_entity_poly.pdbx_seq_one_letter_code
_entity_poly.pdbx_strand_id
1 'polypeptide(L)'
;MHGFIRGRVEDLLAARDAAEDPRVAEHLSSCTECSSELEAMEAQAEALQCLRAPEDLEPSAGFYARVMQRIEERAKDSMWAGFIYSPFARRLTYVSLAAALLLGSFVIGQETRDGHLTGEGMIAQQLHDDAPVTGSRQQQREAVLVNFASHPVAARQGTIQ
;
A
#
# COMPACT_ATOMS: atom_id res chain seq x y z
N MET A 1 -20.21 -4.14 12.01
CA MET A 1 -21.02 -4.59 10.84
C MET A 1 -20.86 -6.07 10.49
N HIS A 2 -21.98 -6.79 10.33
CA HIS A 2 -22.00 -8.19 9.86
C HIS A 2 -21.84 -8.33 8.35
N GLY A 3 -21.24 -9.44 7.90
CA GLY A 3 -20.91 -9.69 6.49
C GLY A 3 -22.11 -9.73 5.52
N PHE A 4 -23.28 -10.18 5.98
CA PHE A 4 -24.51 -10.20 5.17
C PHE A 4 -24.99 -8.80 4.79
N ILE A 5 -25.04 -7.88 5.77
CA ILE A 5 -25.38 -6.46 5.53
C ILE A 5 -24.28 -5.80 4.70
N ARG A 6 -23.00 -6.05 5.02
CA ARG A 6 -21.85 -5.48 4.31
C ARG A 6 -21.84 -5.78 2.81
N GLY A 7 -22.30 -6.95 2.38
CA GLY A 7 -22.43 -7.27 0.96
C GLY A 7 -23.55 -6.51 0.23
N ARG A 8 -24.40 -5.76 0.93
CA ARG A 8 -25.61 -5.11 0.40
C ARG A 8 -25.77 -3.64 0.79
N VAL A 9 -24.79 -3.04 1.48
CA VAL A 9 -24.85 -1.61 1.84
C VAL A 9 -24.95 -0.71 0.61
N GLU A 10 -24.25 -1.05 -0.48
CA GLU A 10 -24.35 -0.29 -1.72
C GLU A 10 -25.77 -0.31 -2.30
N ASP A 11 -26.43 -1.49 -2.31
CA ASP A 11 -27.83 -1.61 -2.72
C ASP A 11 -28.75 -0.78 -1.81
N LEU A 12 -28.57 -0.87 -0.48
CA LEU A 12 -29.39 -0.18 0.53
C LEU A 12 -29.27 1.35 0.45
N LEU A 13 -28.07 1.86 0.16
CA LEU A 13 -27.83 3.31 0.00
C LEU A 13 -28.22 3.83 -1.39
N ALA A 14 -28.18 2.98 -2.42
CA ALA A 14 -28.50 3.37 -3.80
C ALA A 14 -30.00 3.24 -4.13
N ALA A 15 -30.69 2.25 -3.55
CA ALA A 15 -32.10 1.98 -3.79
C ALA A 15 -32.79 1.52 -2.50
N ARG A 16 -33.80 2.29 -2.06
CA ARG A 16 -34.59 1.98 -0.87
C ARG A 16 -35.28 0.61 -0.95
N ASP A 17 -35.52 0.13 -2.17
CA ASP A 17 -36.08 -1.18 -2.51
C ASP A 17 -35.27 -2.35 -1.93
N ALA A 18 -33.95 -2.19 -1.70
CA ALA A 18 -33.14 -3.23 -1.06
C ALA A 18 -33.50 -3.47 0.42
N ALA A 19 -34.14 -2.50 1.08
CA ALA A 19 -34.68 -2.62 2.42
C ALA A 19 -36.03 -3.38 2.46
N GLU A 20 -36.65 -3.64 1.30
CA GLU A 20 -37.86 -4.47 1.20
C GLU A 20 -37.56 -5.98 1.31
N ASP A 21 -36.29 -6.40 1.32
CA ASP A 21 -35.94 -7.80 1.63
C ASP A 21 -36.25 -8.08 3.12
N PRO A 22 -37.19 -8.99 3.42
CA PRO A 22 -37.61 -9.26 4.80
C PRO A 22 -36.45 -9.76 5.69
N ARG A 23 -35.41 -10.38 5.12
CA ARG A 23 -34.23 -10.84 5.89
C ARG A 23 -33.33 -9.69 6.32
N VAL A 24 -33.26 -8.64 5.49
CA VAL A 24 -32.51 -7.43 5.84
C VAL A 24 -33.28 -6.65 6.90
N ALA A 25 -34.59 -6.48 6.75
CA ALA A 25 -35.45 -5.85 7.75
C ALA A 25 -35.41 -6.59 9.11
N GLU A 26 -35.50 -7.92 9.11
CA GLU A 26 -35.38 -8.75 10.32
C GLU A 26 -34.00 -8.58 10.99
N HIS A 27 -32.91 -8.58 10.21
CA HIS A 27 -31.57 -8.39 10.76
C HIS A 27 -31.36 -6.98 11.32
N LEU A 28 -31.82 -5.93 10.63
CA LEU A 28 -31.73 -4.55 11.12
C LEU A 28 -32.59 -4.32 12.37
N SER A 29 -33.75 -4.99 12.49
CA SER A 29 -34.58 -4.95 13.71
C SER A 29 -33.98 -5.68 14.92
N SER A 30 -33.08 -6.65 14.67
CA SER A 30 -32.47 -7.49 15.71
C SER A 30 -31.03 -7.11 16.06
N CYS A 31 -30.34 -6.33 15.21
CA CYS A 31 -28.95 -5.92 15.38
C CYS A 31 -28.78 -4.40 15.35
N THR A 32 -28.78 -3.78 16.53
CA THR A 32 -28.60 -2.31 16.71
C THR A 32 -27.25 -1.79 16.22
N GLU A 33 -26.21 -2.61 16.22
CA GLU A 33 -24.90 -2.27 15.63
C GLU A 33 -25.05 -2.01 14.12
N CYS A 34 -25.68 -2.93 13.39
CA CYS A 34 -25.84 -2.81 11.95
C CYS A 34 -26.85 -1.71 11.55
N SER A 35 -27.87 -1.43 12.37
CA SER A 35 -28.79 -0.31 12.12
C SER A 35 -28.11 1.05 12.31
N SER A 36 -27.35 1.22 13.41
CA SER A 36 -26.66 2.48 13.70
C SER A 36 -25.48 2.75 12.76
N GLU A 37 -24.77 1.71 12.31
CA GLU A 37 -23.77 1.84 11.23
C GLU A 37 -24.42 2.27 9.90
N LEU A 38 -25.60 1.73 9.55
CA LEU A 38 -26.32 2.10 8.32
C LEU A 38 -26.83 3.55 8.38
N GLU A 39 -27.47 3.96 9.48
CA GLU A 39 -27.91 5.35 9.71
C GLU A 39 -26.75 6.36 9.57
N ALA A 40 -25.57 6.01 10.10
CA ALA A 40 -24.38 6.84 9.97
C ALA A 40 -23.88 6.94 8.52
N MET A 41 -24.01 5.87 7.72
CA MET A 41 -23.67 5.87 6.30
C MET A 41 -24.70 6.62 5.45
N GLU A 42 -26.00 6.52 5.77
CA GLU A 42 -27.07 7.31 5.13
C GLU A 42 -26.84 8.81 5.32
N ALA A 43 -26.54 9.25 6.55
CA ALA A 43 -26.22 10.64 6.85
C ALA A 43 -24.96 11.15 6.10
N GLN A 44 -23.96 10.28 5.91
CA GLN A 44 -22.78 10.61 5.09
C GLN A 44 -23.12 10.68 3.60
N ALA A 45 -23.97 9.78 3.10
CA ALA A 45 -24.43 9.78 1.71
C ALA A 45 -25.24 11.04 1.40
N GLU A 46 -26.15 11.46 2.28
CA GLU A 46 -26.89 12.73 2.16
C GLU A 46 -25.96 13.94 2.13
N ALA A 47 -24.98 14.02 3.06
CA ALA A 47 -23.99 15.08 3.08
C ALA A 47 -23.14 15.14 1.79
N LEU A 48 -22.82 13.99 1.19
CA LEU A 48 -22.14 13.91 -0.11
C LEU A 48 -23.06 14.29 -1.29
N GLN A 49 -24.36 13.97 -1.22
CA GLN A 49 -25.34 14.42 -2.21
C GLN A 49 -25.49 15.94 -2.22
N CYS A 50 -25.41 16.62 -1.07
CA CYS A 50 -25.35 18.08 -1.00
C CYS A 50 -24.11 18.70 -1.68
N LEU A 51 -23.05 17.92 -1.90
CA LEU A 51 -21.85 18.34 -2.65
C LEU A 51 -21.91 18.00 -4.14
N ARG A 52 -22.90 17.20 -4.58
CA ARG A 52 -23.09 16.89 -6.01
C ARG A 52 -23.52 18.17 -6.74
N ALA A 53 -22.84 18.47 -7.85
CA ALA A 53 -23.24 19.56 -8.72
C ALA A 53 -24.67 19.30 -9.26
N PRO A 54 -25.54 20.32 -9.37
CA PRO A 54 -26.83 20.19 -10.04
C PRO A 54 -26.68 19.56 -11.43
N GLU A 55 -27.63 18.71 -11.84
CA GLU A 55 -27.55 18.01 -13.14
C GLU A 55 -27.57 18.99 -14.33
N ASP A 56 -28.19 20.17 -14.16
CA ASP A 56 -28.20 21.26 -15.15
C ASP A 56 -26.83 21.96 -15.35
N LEU A 57 -25.82 21.63 -14.55
CA LEU A 57 -24.51 22.28 -14.55
C LEU A 57 -23.54 21.65 -15.58
N GLU A 58 -24.05 21.36 -16.78
CA GLU A 58 -23.22 20.87 -17.88
C GLU A 58 -22.27 21.99 -18.36
N PRO A 59 -20.94 21.75 -18.39
CA PRO A 59 -19.99 22.78 -18.75
C PRO A 59 -20.11 23.15 -20.23
N SER A 60 -20.36 24.43 -20.51
CA SER A 60 -20.49 24.98 -21.88
C SER A 60 -19.46 24.43 -22.87
N ALA A 61 -19.87 24.22 -24.13
CA ALA A 61 -18.99 23.73 -25.19
C ALA A 61 -17.62 24.44 -25.21
N GLY A 62 -16.55 23.65 -25.31
CA GLY A 62 -15.17 24.14 -25.25
C GLY A 62 -14.66 24.56 -23.87
N PHE A 63 -15.42 24.39 -22.78
CA PHE A 63 -14.94 24.65 -21.42
C PHE A 63 -13.64 23.89 -21.13
N TYR A 64 -13.61 22.58 -21.44
CA TYR A 64 -12.41 21.75 -21.25
C TYR A 64 -11.20 22.28 -22.04
N ALA A 65 -11.39 22.70 -23.28
CA ALA A 65 -10.33 23.32 -24.09
C ALA A 65 -9.79 24.61 -23.44
N ARG A 66 -10.69 25.48 -22.93
CA ARG A 66 -10.29 26.71 -22.21
C ARG A 66 -9.59 26.43 -20.88
N VAL A 67 -9.95 25.35 -20.18
CA VAL A 67 -9.28 24.91 -18.95
C VAL A 67 -7.89 24.36 -19.26
N MET A 68 -7.77 23.46 -20.24
CA MET A 68 -6.48 22.90 -20.67
C MET A 68 -5.52 23.99 -21.15
N GLN A 69 -5.99 24.91 -22.00
CA GLN A 69 -5.20 26.07 -22.43
C GLN A 69 -4.68 26.88 -21.23
N ARG A 70 -5.54 27.18 -20.23
CA ARG A 70 -5.13 27.92 -19.02
C ARG A 70 -4.11 27.16 -18.17
N ILE A 71 -4.23 25.84 -18.10
CA ILE A 71 -3.27 24.97 -17.40
C ILE A 71 -1.92 25.01 -18.12
N GLU A 72 -1.90 24.88 -19.43
CA GLU A 72 -0.67 24.93 -20.24
C GLU A 72 0.02 26.30 -20.20
N GLU A 73 -0.75 27.39 -20.22
CA GLU A 73 -0.25 28.76 -20.03
C GLU A 73 0.42 28.91 -18.65
N ARG A 74 -0.28 28.55 -17.57
CA ARG A 74 0.29 28.63 -16.21
C ARG A 74 1.41 27.63 -15.94
N ALA A 75 1.43 26.49 -16.63
CA ALA A 75 2.51 25.52 -16.50
C ALA A 75 3.83 26.09 -17.04
N LYS A 76 3.78 26.91 -18.11
CA LYS A 76 4.96 27.60 -18.68
C LYS A 76 5.51 28.68 -17.74
N ASP A 77 4.63 29.37 -17.01
CA ASP A 77 5.00 30.39 -16.00
C ASP A 77 5.39 29.79 -14.63
N SER A 78 5.29 28.47 -14.45
CA SER A 78 5.63 27.80 -13.20
C SER A 78 7.14 27.75 -12.98
N MET A 79 7.59 27.96 -11.73
CA MET A 79 9.00 27.81 -11.33
C MET A 79 9.60 26.45 -11.74
N TRP A 80 8.75 25.42 -11.83
CA TRP A 80 9.12 24.07 -12.29
C TRP A 80 9.46 24.00 -13.78
N ALA A 81 8.82 24.80 -14.65
CA ALA A 81 9.20 24.90 -16.05
C ALA A 81 10.57 25.56 -16.20
N GLY A 82 10.82 26.63 -15.44
CA GLY A 82 12.16 27.26 -15.34
C GLY A 82 13.23 26.27 -14.87
N PHE A 83 12.91 25.35 -13.97
CA PHE A 83 13.83 24.28 -13.55
C PHE A 83 14.03 23.23 -14.66
N ILE A 84 12.95 22.60 -15.15
CA ILE A 84 13.00 21.45 -16.08
C ILE A 84 13.55 21.83 -17.46
N TYR A 85 13.15 22.99 -18.01
CA TYR A 85 13.62 23.44 -19.33
C TYR A 85 14.97 24.18 -19.27
N SER A 86 15.53 24.43 -18.08
CA SER A 86 16.86 25.03 -17.96
C SER A 86 17.96 24.06 -18.39
N PRO A 87 19.04 24.54 -19.06
CA PRO A 87 20.22 23.74 -19.34
C PRO A 87 20.89 23.19 -18.06
N PHE A 88 20.57 23.72 -16.88
CA PHE A 88 20.99 23.18 -15.59
C PHE A 88 20.37 21.81 -15.31
N ALA A 89 19.04 21.66 -15.41
CA ALA A 89 18.38 20.36 -15.19
C ALA A 89 18.88 19.32 -16.19
N ARG A 90 19.03 19.68 -17.47
CA ARG A 90 19.58 18.75 -18.48
C ARG A 90 20.99 18.26 -18.10
N ARG A 91 21.86 19.14 -17.59
CA ARG A 91 23.18 18.73 -17.06
C ARG A 91 23.04 17.84 -15.83
N LEU A 92 22.15 18.16 -14.90
CA LEU A 92 21.89 17.36 -13.70
C LEU A 92 21.39 15.95 -14.05
N THR A 93 20.50 15.80 -15.03
CA THR A 93 20.03 14.50 -15.53
C THR A 93 21.16 13.69 -16.15
N TYR A 94 22.05 14.30 -16.94
CA TYR A 94 23.22 13.59 -17.46
C TYR A 94 24.19 13.19 -16.35
N VAL A 95 24.39 14.03 -15.32
CA VAL A 95 25.24 13.70 -14.16
C VAL A 95 24.63 12.58 -13.32
N SER A 96 23.31 12.60 -13.05
CA SER A 96 22.66 11.52 -12.29
C SER A 96 22.63 10.20 -13.06
N LEU A 97 22.40 10.24 -14.37
CA LEU A 97 22.44 9.05 -15.23
C LEU A 97 23.86 8.49 -15.36
N ALA A 98 24.87 9.34 -15.52
CA ALA A 98 26.27 8.92 -15.51
C ALA A 98 26.67 8.33 -14.14
N ALA A 99 26.26 8.95 -13.03
CA ALA A 99 26.50 8.43 -11.69
C ALA A 99 25.80 7.08 -11.46
N ALA A 100 24.55 6.91 -11.92
CA ALA A 100 23.82 5.65 -11.84
C ALA A 100 24.49 4.54 -12.67
N LEU A 101 24.98 4.85 -13.87
CA LEU A 101 25.75 3.91 -14.70
C LEU A 101 27.10 3.54 -14.07
N LEU A 102 27.82 4.51 -13.49
CA LEU A 102 29.08 4.27 -12.80
C LEU A 102 28.88 3.42 -11.53
N LEU A 103 27.87 3.74 -10.71
CA LEU A 103 27.53 2.97 -9.51
C LEU A 103 27.03 1.57 -9.86
N GLY A 104 26.15 1.43 -10.86
CA GLY A 104 25.68 0.13 -11.35
C GLY A 104 26.83 -0.73 -11.89
N SER A 105 27.69 -0.15 -12.74
CA SER A 105 28.88 -0.83 -13.24
C SER A 105 29.88 -1.17 -12.14
N PHE A 106 29.99 -0.36 -11.09
CA PHE A 106 30.86 -0.63 -9.94
C PHE A 106 30.30 -1.78 -9.09
N VAL A 107 28.99 -1.78 -8.80
CA VAL A 107 28.32 -2.88 -8.08
C VAL A 107 28.49 -4.20 -8.84
N ILE A 108 28.17 -4.24 -10.14
CA ILE A 108 28.39 -5.41 -10.99
C ILE A 108 29.87 -5.82 -11.01
N GLY A 109 30.80 -4.85 -11.02
CA GLY A 109 32.24 -5.08 -11.00
C GLY A 109 32.82 -5.54 -9.65
N GLN A 110 32.11 -5.33 -8.54
CA GLN A 110 32.41 -5.93 -7.23
C GLN A 110 31.82 -7.33 -7.18
N GLU A 111 30.53 -7.48 -7.49
CA GLU A 111 29.81 -8.76 -7.36
C GLU A 111 30.29 -9.84 -8.36
N THR A 112 30.92 -9.44 -9.48
CA THR A 112 31.68 -10.34 -10.37
C THR A 112 33.09 -10.68 -9.87
N ARG A 113 33.72 -9.84 -9.04
CA ARG A 113 35.00 -10.14 -8.37
C ARG A 113 34.81 -11.03 -7.14
N ASP A 114 33.76 -10.76 -6.38
CA ASP A 114 33.38 -11.51 -5.18
C ASP A 114 32.65 -12.82 -5.53
N GLY A 115 32.38 -13.07 -6.82
CA GLY A 115 31.83 -14.32 -7.37
C GLY A 115 30.32 -14.52 -7.18
N HIS A 116 29.65 -13.60 -6.47
CA HIS A 116 28.25 -13.74 -6.06
C HIS A 116 27.24 -13.76 -7.24
N LEU A 117 27.55 -13.18 -8.40
CA LEU A 117 26.69 -13.22 -9.59
C LEU A 117 26.79 -14.51 -10.41
N THR A 118 27.83 -15.31 -10.18
CA THR A 118 28.02 -16.64 -10.83
C THR A 118 27.70 -17.81 -9.92
N GLY A 119 27.49 -17.54 -8.62
CA GLY A 119 27.00 -18.50 -7.65
C GLY A 119 25.48 -18.70 -7.75
N GLU A 120 25.05 -19.95 -7.69
CA GLU A 120 23.66 -20.36 -7.70
C GLU A 120 22.87 -19.73 -6.53
N GLY A 121 21.96 -18.81 -6.84
CA GLY A 121 20.90 -18.35 -5.93
C GLY A 121 21.33 -17.43 -4.79
N MET A 122 21.08 -16.12 -4.96
CA MET A 122 20.98 -15.19 -3.84
C MET A 122 19.73 -15.51 -3.00
N ILE A 123 19.85 -16.47 -2.07
CA ILE A 123 18.99 -16.59 -0.89
C ILE A 123 19.88 -16.32 0.33
N ALA A 124 19.37 -15.54 1.28
CA ALA A 124 20.09 -15.05 2.43
C ALA A 124 20.78 -16.16 3.26
N GLN A 125 22.05 -16.44 2.96
CA GLN A 125 22.93 -17.31 3.75
C GLN A 125 23.42 -16.57 5.02
N GLN A 126 22.47 -16.10 5.82
CA GLN A 126 22.68 -15.76 7.22
C GLN A 126 21.81 -16.64 8.13
N LEU A 127 21.58 -17.89 7.68
CA LEU A 127 21.15 -18.99 8.53
C LEU A 127 22.40 -19.76 8.97
N HIS A 128 22.44 -20.12 10.25
CA HIS A 128 23.54 -20.85 10.89
C HIS A 128 23.92 -22.11 10.10
N ASP A 129 25.23 -22.37 9.98
CA ASP A 129 25.79 -23.53 9.25
C ASP A 129 25.73 -24.81 10.12
N ASP A 130 24.55 -25.06 10.72
CA ASP A 130 24.23 -26.30 11.40
C ASP A 130 23.51 -27.22 10.41
N ALA A 131 24.18 -28.30 10.01
CA ALA A 131 23.59 -29.31 9.15
C ALA A 131 22.26 -29.83 9.77
N PRO A 132 21.16 -29.89 9.00
CA PRO A 132 19.86 -30.26 9.55
C PRO A 132 19.92 -31.67 10.14
N VAL A 133 19.54 -31.81 11.42
CA VAL A 133 19.50 -33.10 12.11
C VAL A 133 18.39 -33.98 11.53
N THR A 134 18.70 -34.67 10.44
CA THR A 134 17.86 -35.68 9.81
C THR A 134 17.94 -36.97 10.61
N GLY A 135 16.96 -37.19 11.49
CA GLY A 135 16.92 -38.34 12.38
C GLY A 135 15.54 -38.53 12.97
N SER A 136 15.45 -39.39 14.00
CA SER A 136 14.18 -39.61 14.70
C SER A 136 13.69 -38.33 15.39
N ARG A 137 12.38 -38.22 15.62
CA ARG A 137 11.76 -37.09 16.35
C ARG A 137 12.36 -36.86 17.75
N GLN A 138 13.00 -37.88 18.33
CA GLN A 138 13.72 -37.80 19.59
C GLN A 138 15.03 -37.00 19.45
N GLN A 139 15.85 -37.30 18.44
CA GLN A 139 17.11 -36.59 18.17
C GLN A 139 16.87 -35.12 17.80
N GLN A 140 15.80 -34.82 17.07
CA GLN A 140 15.41 -33.45 16.75
C GLN A 140 15.04 -32.63 18.01
N ARG A 141 14.39 -33.27 18.99
CA ARG A 141 14.08 -32.63 20.29
C ARG A 141 15.35 -32.38 21.10
N GLU A 142 16.27 -33.32 21.11
CA GLU A 142 17.54 -33.21 21.84
C GLU A 142 18.41 -32.08 21.27
N ALA A 143 18.54 -31.97 19.95
CA ALA A 143 19.25 -30.87 19.29
C ALA A 143 18.69 -29.49 19.66
N VAL A 144 17.35 -29.34 19.69
CA VAL A 144 16.69 -28.09 20.10
C VAL A 144 16.99 -27.76 21.58
N LEU A 145 16.96 -28.75 22.47
CA LEU A 145 17.27 -28.55 23.90
C LEU A 145 18.75 -28.15 24.12
N VAL A 146 19.68 -28.74 23.37
CA VAL A 146 21.10 -28.36 23.40
C VAL A 146 21.31 -26.92 22.91
N ASN A 147 20.60 -26.50 21.85
CA ASN A 147 20.69 -25.14 21.34
C ASN A 147 20.18 -24.10 22.38
N PHE A 148 19.06 -24.37 23.06
CA PHE A 148 18.60 -23.53 24.18
C PHE A 148 19.55 -23.51 25.39
N ALA A 149 20.27 -24.60 25.66
CA ALA A 149 21.23 -24.67 26.76
C ALA A 149 22.55 -23.95 26.46
N SER A 150 23.00 -23.97 25.20
CA SER A 150 24.20 -23.27 24.73
C SER A 150 23.96 -21.78 24.48
N HIS A 151 22.73 -21.40 24.13
CA HIS A 151 22.32 -20.00 23.93
C HIS A 151 21.18 -19.62 24.90
N PRO A 152 21.47 -19.41 26.20
CA PRO A 152 20.48 -18.87 27.13
C PRO A 152 20.06 -17.48 26.67
N VAL A 153 18.82 -17.36 26.19
CA VAL A 153 18.22 -16.10 25.75
C VAL A 153 18.22 -15.13 26.92
N ALA A 154 19.09 -14.11 26.83
CA ALA A 154 19.23 -13.09 27.86
C ALA A 154 17.93 -12.27 27.96
N ALA A 155 17.10 -12.60 28.96
CA ALA A 155 15.84 -11.93 29.21
C ALA A 155 16.08 -10.45 29.53
N ARG A 156 15.68 -9.58 28.60
CA ARG A 156 15.87 -8.14 28.67
C ARG A 156 15.02 -7.57 29.81
N GLN A 157 15.66 -7.06 30.85
CA GLN A 157 14.96 -6.33 31.92
C GLN A 157 14.30 -5.06 31.37
N GLY A 158 13.08 -4.79 31.83
CA GLY A 158 12.27 -3.65 31.44
C GLY A 158 11.23 -3.30 32.50
N THR A 159 11.68 -2.78 33.64
CA THR A 159 10.92 -1.81 34.44
C THR A 159 10.53 -0.63 33.53
N ILE A 160 9.45 0.14 33.70
CA ILE A 160 8.92 0.89 34.85
C ILE A 160 7.39 0.93 34.67
N GLN A 161 6.54 0.99 35.72
CA GLN A 161 6.82 1.34 37.12
C GLN A 161 6.54 0.20 38.09
#